data_AF-A0A3A9UGF3-F1
#
_entry.id   AF-A0A3A9UGF3-F1
#
_cell.length_a   1.000
_cell.length_b   1.000
_cell.length_c   1.000
_cell.angle_alpha   90.00
_cell.angle_beta   90.00
_cell.angle_gamma   90.00
#
_symmetry.space_group_name_H-M   'P 1'
#
loop_
_entity.id
_entity.type
_entity.pdbx_description
1 polymer ?
#
loop_
_entity_poly.entity_id
_entity_poly.type
_entity_poly.pdbx_seq_one_letter_code
_entity_poly.pdbx_strand_id
1 'polypeptide(L)'
;MQEKSTLQKSKEFLIIIGFPILYILFCASPFALKLFDSHQSNYYIPVWSIIIALHWISVYAVYVVLKEQGKTFKDIGYKLSKKGTIIFISCFILVSLIVFGFTEFTLDGVVINDSKLNKLPSLIPKTTIERLFFMLLVFSTGFCEEIVYRGFAINVLQKVGINKWIALVIAAVIFVGIHGYQGYSNRFIFLVTGGIVFGTIFIVSKRLIPSIILHLLINLTSMMAILQLVN
;
A
#
# COMPACT_ATOMS: atom_id res chain seq x y z
N MET A 1 9.87 -6.56 34.73
CA MET A 1 8.58 -6.37 34.01
C MET A 1 8.51 -5.05 33.24
N GLN A 2 8.89 -3.93 33.85
CA GLN A 2 8.82 -2.58 33.25
C GLN A 2 9.75 -2.38 32.03
N GLU A 3 10.95 -2.94 32.06
CA GLU A 3 11.91 -2.89 30.95
C GLU A 3 11.40 -3.63 29.70
N LYS A 4 10.85 -4.84 29.87
CA LYS A 4 10.23 -5.62 28.80
C LYS A 4 9.04 -4.89 28.15
N SER A 5 8.25 -4.18 28.95
CA SER A 5 7.13 -3.35 28.47
C SER A 5 7.63 -2.14 27.66
N THR A 6 8.70 -1.49 28.13
CA THR A 6 9.31 -0.33 27.46
C THR A 6 9.94 -0.71 26.13
N LEU A 7 10.69 -1.82 26.09
CA LEU A 7 11.29 -2.36 24.87
C LEU A 7 10.22 -2.71 23.82
N GLN A 8 9.10 -3.29 24.26
CA GLN A 8 8.02 -3.65 23.36
C GLN A 8 7.34 -2.42 22.74
N LYS A 9 7.09 -1.37 23.54
CA LYS A 9 6.59 -0.09 23.01
C LYS A 9 7.56 0.49 21.99
N SER A 10 8.88 0.46 22.26
CA SER A 10 9.90 0.92 21.31
C SER A 10 9.81 0.20 19.95
N LYS A 11 9.67 -1.13 19.93
CA LYS A 11 9.48 -1.89 18.68
C LYS A 11 8.21 -1.50 17.92
N GLU A 12 7.10 -1.30 18.63
CA GLU A 12 5.82 -0.89 18.01
C GLU A 12 5.96 0.46 17.30
N PHE A 13 6.54 1.46 17.97
CA PHE A 13 6.77 2.80 17.40
C PHE A 13 7.84 2.80 16.30
N LEU A 14 8.88 1.97 16.43
CA LEU A 14 9.89 1.80 15.38
C LEU A 14 9.28 1.27 14.08
N ILE A 15 8.28 0.38 14.14
CA ILE A 15 7.59 -0.08 12.94
C ILE A 15 6.75 1.06 12.34
N ILE A 16 5.88 1.69 13.13
CA ILE A 16 4.92 2.66 12.58
C ILE A 16 5.57 3.96 12.11
N ILE A 17 6.75 4.34 12.64
CA ILE A 17 7.47 5.57 12.22
C ILE A 17 8.69 5.22 11.36
N GLY A 18 9.44 4.17 11.70
CA GLY A 18 10.67 3.81 11.03
C GLY A 18 10.46 3.36 9.59
N PHE A 19 9.41 2.58 9.29
CA PHE A 19 9.11 2.24 7.90
C PHE A 19 8.80 3.49 7.06
N PRO A 20 7.85 4.37 7.43
CA PRO A 20 7.64 5.62 6.69
C PRO A 20 8.93 6.41 6.43
N ILE A 21 9.84 6.50 7.40
CA ILE A 21 11.15 7.14 7.19
C ILE A 21 11.98 6.39 6.14
N LEU A 22 12.07 5.06 6.21
CA LEU A 22 12.78 4.26 5.21
C LEU A 22 12.21 4.46 3.80
N TYR A 23 10.89 4.58 3.65
CA TYR A 23 10.26 4.87 2.36
C TYR A 23 10.60 6.28 1.88
N ILE A 24 10.54 7.28 2.75
CA ILE A 24 10.94 8.66 2.42
C ILE A 24 12.39 8.68 1.93
N LEU A 25 13.31 8.05 2.66
CA LEU A 25 14.73 7.99 2.31
C LEU A 25 14.96 7.22 0.99
N PHE A 26 14.29 6.09 0.81
CA PHE A 26 14.39 5.32 -0.43
C PHE A 26 13.88 6.12 -1.63
N CYS A 27 12.70 6.75 -1.53
CA CYS A 27 12.14 7.57 -2.60
C CYS A 27 12.97 8.82 -2.91
N ALA A 28 13.75 9.32 -1.93
CA ALA A 28 14.70 10.41 -2.12
C ALA A 28 16.07 9.95 -2.67
N SER A 29 16.30 8.64 -2.81
CA SER A 29 17.58 8.12 -3.31
C SER A 29 17.78 8.41 -4.81
N PRO A 30 19.02 8.63 -5.29
CA PRO A 30 19.29 8.82 -6.72
C PRO A 30 18.78 7.69 -7.61
N PHE A 31 18.64 6.49 -7.05
CA PHE A 31 18.08 5.34 -7.76
C PHE A 31 16.57 5.50 -8.01
N ALA A 32 15.80 5.83 -6.97
CA ALA A 32 14.35 6.00 -7.09
C ALA A 32 13.97 7.25 -7.90
N LEU A 33 14.76 8.33 -7.78
CA LEU A 33 14.53 9.57 -8.55
C LEU A 33 14.64 9.37 -10.07
N LYS A 34 15.36 8.34 -10.55
CA LYS A 34 15.35 8.01 -11.99
C LYS A 34 13.97 7.63 -12.49
N LEU A 35 13.15 6.98 -11.67
CA LEU A 35 11.75 6.69 -12.00
C LEU A 35 10.85 7.91 -11.76
N PHE A 36 10.97 8.55 -10.60
CA PHE A 36 10.02 9.58 -10.18
C PHE A 36 10.21 10.94 -10.87
N ASP A 37 11.46 11.39 -11.03
CA ASP A 37 11.78 12.73 -11.54
C ASP A 37 12.26 12.67 -12.99
N SER A 38 13.16 11.73 -13.31
CA SER A 38 13.71 11.58 -14.66
C SER A 38 12.81 10.76 -15.60
N HIS A 39 11.68 10.25 -15.10
CA HIS A 39 10.68 9.46 -15.84
C HIS A 39 11.23 8.28 -16.66
N GLN A 40 12.33 7.66 -16.20
CA GLN A 40 12.96 6.54 -16.88
C GLN A 40 12.22 5.22 -16.59
N SER A 41 11.46 4.72 -17.56
CA SER A 41 10.57 3.55 -17.40
C SER A 41 11.30 2.24 -17.08
N ASN A 42 12.56 2.08 -17.50
CA ASN A 42 13.37 0.91 -17.16
C ASN A 42 13.62 0.73 -15.65
N TYR A 43 13.39 1.77 -14.83
CA TYR A 43 13.47 1.67 -13.37
C TYR A 43 12.15 1.28 -12.70
N TYR A 44 11.05 1.12 -13.46
CA TYR A 44 9.73 0.80 -12.93
C TYR A 44 9.75 -0.48 -12.08
N ILE A 45 10.08 -1.63 -12.68
CA ILE A 45 10.09 -2.93 -11.98
C ILE A 45 11.10 -2.93 -10.82
N PRO A 46 12.36 -2.48 -10.99
CA PRO A 46 13.32 -2.45 -9.89
C PRO A 46 12.88 -1.62 -8.67
N VAL A 47 12.41 -0.39 -8.90
CA VAL A 47 11.97 0.51 -7.80
C VAL A 47 10.76 -0.10 -7.09
N TRP A 48 9.75 -0.53 -7.84
CA TRP A 48 8.56 -1.11 -7.24
C TRP A 48 8.81 -2.46 -6.58
N SER A 49 9.79 -3.24 -7.02
CA SER A 49 10.20 -4.48 -6.34
C SER A 49 10.76 -4.21 -4.95
N ILE A 50 11.55 -3.14 -4.79
CA ILE A 50 12.06 -2.71 -3.47
C ILE A 50 10.88 -2.24 -2.59
N ILE A 51 9.95 -1.49 -3.16
CA ILE A 51 8.73 -1.06 -2.44
C ILE A 51 7.91 -2.27 -1.99
N ILE A 52 7.69 -3.28 -2.84
CA ILE A 52 6.99 -4.52 -2.47
C ILE A 52 7.74 -5.23 -1.33
N ALA A 53 9.08 -5.31 -1.41
CA ALA A 53 9.88 -5.91 -0.35
C ALA A 53 9.71 -5.17 0.97
N LEU A 54 9.79 -3.83 0.97
CA LEU A 54 9.57 -3.01 2.18
C LEU A 54 8.17 -3.23 2.78
N HIS A 55 7.14 -3.39 1.95
CA HIS A 55 5.77 -3.68 2.42
C HIS A 55 5.71 -5.01 3.16
N TRP A 56 6.21 -6.09 2.55
CA TRP A 56 6.17 -7.41 3.17
C TRP A 56 7.10 -7.54 4.38
N ILE A 57 8.26 -6.85 4.37
CA ILE A 57 9.14 -6.76 5.54
C ILE A 57 8.42 -6.04 6.69
N SER A 58 7.65 -4.98 6.41
CA SER A 58 6.88 -4.29 7.45
C SER A 58 5.76 -5.15 8.05
N VAL A 59 5.05 -5.93 7.24
CA VAL A 59 4.07 -6.92 7.71
C VAL A 59 4.75 -8.02 8.53
N TYR A 60 5.92 -8.48 8.11
CA TYR A 60 6.70 -9.46 8.86
C TYR A 60 7.16 -8.91 10.22
N ALA A 61 7.59 -7.64 10.28
CA ALA A 61 7.93 -6.98 11.54
C ALA A 61 6.71 -6.90 12.48
N VAL A 62 5.53 -6.56 11.94
CA VAL A 62 4.26 -6.61 12.69
C VAL A 62 3.98 -8.03 13.20
N TYR A 63 4.14 -9.05 12.36
CA TYR A 63 3.95 -10.45 12.75
C TYR A 63 4.84 -10.84 13.94
N VAL A 64 6.14 -10.50 13.90
CA VAL A 64 7.08 -10.79 14.99
C VAL A 64 6.64 -10.11 16.29
N VAL A 65 6.28 -8.83 16.24
CA VAL A 65 5.81 -8.09 17.43
C VAL A 65 4.50 -8.67 17.99
N LEU A 66 3.55 -9.06 17.12
CA LEU A 66 2.32 -9.73 17.58
C LEU A 66 2.62 -11.08 18.23
N LYS A 67 3.51 -11.88 17.65
CA LYS A 67 3.91 -13.18 18.20
C LYS A 67 4.56 -13.04 19.58
N GLU A 68 5.44 -12.05 19.76
CA GLU A 68 6.03 -11.72 21.06
C GLU A 68 4.98 -11.29 22.11
N GLN A 69 3.81 -10.80 21.67
CA GLN A 69 2.66 -10.45 22.52
C GLN A 69 1.69 -11.61 22.75
N GLY A 70 1.94 -12.80 22.19
CA GLY A 70 0.97 -13.90 22.19
C GLY A 70 -0.28 -13.61 21.35
N LYS A 71 -0.19 -12.66 20.41
CA LYS A 71 -1.27 -12.22 19.51
C LYS A 71 -1.04 -12.71 18.08
N THR A 72 -2.08 -12.53 17.27
CA THR A 72 -2.15 -12.89 15.86
C THR A 72 -2.73 -11.74 15.04
N PHE A 73 -2.74 -11.86 13.72
CA PHE A 73 -3.39 -10.87 12.85
C PHE A 73 -4.91 -10.71 13.11
N LYS A 74 -5.56 -11.71 13.74
CA LYS A 74 -6.98 -11.61 14.13
C LYS A 74 -7.20 -10.52 15.17
N ASP A 75 -6.24 -10.33 16.07
CA ASP A 75 -6.29 -9.34 17.15
C ASP A 75 -6.23 -7.90 16.63
N ILE A 76 -5.72 -7.72 15.41
CA ILE A 76 -5.69 -6.42 14.72
C ILE A 76 -6.72 -6.33 13.58
N GLY A 77 -7.69 -7.24 13.52
CA GLY A 77 -8.84 -7.16 12.63
C GLY A 77 -8.78 -7.98 11.34
N TYR A 78 -7.72 -8.77 11.10
CA TYR A 78 -7.70 -9.73 9.98
C TYR A 78 -8.45 -11.02 10.38
N LYS A 79 -9.75 -11.07 10.14
CA LYS A 79 -10.65 -12.10 10.67
C LYS A 79 -11.05 -13.21 9.68
N LEU A 80 -10.39 -13.32 8.52
CA LEU A 80 -10.66 -14.43 7.59
C LEU A 80 -10.09 -15.75 8.11
N SER A 81 -10.78 -16.84 7.81
CA SER A 81 -10.21 -18.19 7.93
C SER A 81 -9.16 -18.43 6.85
N LYS A 82 -8.42 -19.54 6.93
CA LYS A 82 -7.50 -19.94 5.85
C LYS A 82 -8.25 -20.09 4.51
N LYS A 83 -9.39 -20.81 4.51
CA LYS A 83 -10.26 -20.95 3.34
C LYS A 83 -10.77 -19.59 2.84
N GLY A 84 -11.21 -18.71 3.74
CA GLY A 84 -11.65 -17.36 3.39
C GLY A 84 -10.54 -16.52 2.75
N THR A 85 -9.31 -16.63 3.25
CA THR A 85 -8.13 -15.96 2.68
C THR A 85 -7.83 -16.47 1.27
N ILE A 86 -7.88 -17.79 1.05
CA ILE A 86 -7.69 -18.38 -0.28
C ILE A 86 -8.73 -17.87 -1.26
N ILE A 87 -10.02 -17.91 -0.88
CA ILE A 87 -11.12 -17.39 -1.71
C ILE A 87 -10.89 -15.91 -2.03
N PHE A 88 -10.56 -15.10 -1.03
CA PHE A 88 -10.28 -13.67 -1.20
C PHE A 88 -9.14 -13.42 -2.21
N ILE A 89 -8.01 -14.13 -2.09
CA ILE A 89 -6.87 -14.01 -3.00
C ILE A 89 -7.27 -14.47 -4.41
N SER A 90 -7.98 -15.60 -4.53
CA SER A 90 -8.46 -16.11 -5.82
C SER A 90 -9.41 -15.12 -6.51
N CYS A 91 -10.34 -14.50 -5.77
CA CYS A 91 -11.22 -13.47 -6.30
C CYS A 91 -10.44 -12.23 -6.76
N PHE A 92 -9.45 -11.78 -5.98
CA PHE A 92 -8.59 -10.66 -6.39
C PHE A 92 -7.83 -10.96 -7.69
N ILE A 93 -7.23 -12.15 -7.80
CA ILE A 93 -6.53 -12.58 -9.02
C ILE A 93 -7.49 -12.59 -10.21
N LEU A 94 -8.68 -13.18 -10.05
CA LEU A 94 -9.69 -13.23 -11.11
C LEU A 94 -10.09 -11.82 -11.58
N VAL A 95 -10.44 -10.92 -10.66
CA VAL A 95 -10.82 -9.54 -10.99
C VAL A 95 -9.65 -8.80 -11.67
N SER A 96 -8.43 -8.99 -11.19
CA SER A 96 -7.25 -8.34 -11.76
C SER A 96 -6.95 -8.84 -13.17
N LEU A 97 -7.13 -10.13 -13.44
CA LEU A 97 -7.00 -10.70 -14.78
C LEU A 97 -8.09 -10.20 -15.75
N ILE A 98 -9.31 -9.98 -15.26
CA ILE A 98 -10.39 -9.38 -16.06
C ILE A 98 -10.02 -7.93 -16.44
N VAL A 99 -9.59 -7.11 -15.48
CA VAL A 99 -9.17 -5.72 -15.74
C VAL A 99 -7.95 -5.68 -16.68
N PHE A 100 -6.99 -6.56 -16.46
CA PHE A 100 -5.83 -6.72 -17.35
C PHE A 100 -6.25 -7.08 -18.78
N GLY A 101 -7.06 -8.13 -18.95
CA GLY A 101 -7.53 -8.58 -20.26
C GLY A 101 -8.34 -7.52 -21.00
N PHE A 102 -9.22 -6.80 -20.29
CA PHE A 102 -9.94 -5.65 -20.84
C PHE A 102 -8.99 -4.54 -21.29
N THR A 103 -7.97 -4.24 -20.49
CA THR A 103 -6.97 -3.21 -20.81
C THR A 103 -6.16 -3.60 -22.05
N GLU A 104 -5.65 -4.84 -22.14
CA GLU A 104 -4.92 -5.31 -23.32
C GLU A 104 -5.80 -5.30 -24.56
N PHE A 105 -7.04 -5.79 -24.45
CA PHE A 105 -8.00 -5.81 -25.56
C PHE A 105 -8.28 -4.40 -26.10
N THR A 106 -8.44 -3.41 -25.21
CA THR A 106 -8.71 -2.02 -25.61
C THR A 106 -7.48 -1.35 -26.23
N LEU A 107 -6.28 -1.78 -25.87
CA LEU A 107 -5.03 -1.28 -26.45
C LEU A 107 -4.64 -2.00 -27.75
N ASP A 108 -5.32 -3.08 -28.11
CA ASP A 108 -5.01 -3.84 -29.32
C ASP A 108 -5.21 -2.98 -30.57
N GLY A 109 -4.21 -2.99 -31.46
CA GLY A 109 -4.19 -2.14 -32.65
C GLY A 109 -4.00 -0.62 -32.40
N VAL A 110 -3.87 -0.15 -31.15
CA VAL A 110 -3.61 1.25 -30.85
C VAL A 110 -2.14 1.58 -31.12
N VAL A 111 -1.90 2.53 -32.03
CA VAL A 111 -0.53 3.02 -32.31
C VAL A 111 -0.09 3.94 -31.16
N ILE A 112 0.70 3.38 -30.25
CA ILE A 112 1.26 4.13 -29.12
C ILE A 112 2.40 5.02 -29.62
N ASN A 113 2.17 6.33 -29.61
CA ASN A 113 3.21 7.32 -29.91
C ASN A 113 4.03 7.61 -28.64
N ASP A 114 5.35 7.45 -28.72
CA ASP A 114 6.29 7.70 -27.62
C ASP A 114 6.11 9.09 -26.98
N SER A 115 5.73 10.11 -27.77
CA SER A 115 5.45 11.46 -27.26
C SER A 115 4.22 11.53 -26.35
N LYS A 116 3.17 10.73 -26.62
CA LYS A 116 2.01 10.62 -25.72
C LYS A 116 2.37 9.76 -24.50
N LEU A 117 3.10 8.67 -24.70
CA LEU A 117 3.53 7.76 -23.65
C LEU A 117 4.45 8.44 -22.61
N ASN A 118 5.30 9.37 -23.05
CA ASN A 118 6.20 10.13 -22.18
C ASN A 118 5.50 11.23 -21.37
N LYS A 119 4.28 11.64 -21.77
CA LYS A 119 3.45 12.58 -20.99
C LYS A 119 2.71 11.91 -19.84
N LEU A 120 2.53 10.58 -19.91
CA LEU A 120 1.90 9.84 -18.82
C LEU A 120 2.82 9.80 -17.60
N PRO A 121 2.27 9.96 -16.38
CA PRO A 121 3.03 9.77 -15.15
C PRO A 121 3.79 8.44 -15.17
N SER A 122 5.05 8.46 -14.72
CA SER A 122 5.93 7.27 -14.68
C SER A 122 5.44 6.15 -13.76
N LEU A 123 4.36 6.39 -13.00
CA LEU A 123 3.72 5.43 -12.12
C LEU A 123 2.71 4.52 -12.85
N ILE A 124 2.31 4.86 -14.08
CA ILE A 124 1.38 4.05 -14.87
C ILE A 124 2.15 2.91 -15.53
N PRO A 125 1.69 1.65 -15.43
CA PRO A 125 2.31 0.52 -16.14
C PRO A 125 2.07 0.64 -17.66
N LYS A 126 3.15 0.84 -18.41
CA LYS A 126 3.14 1.13 -19.85
C LYS A 126 3.21 -0.13 -20.70
N THR A 127 3.91 -1.16 -20.23
CA THR A 127 4.04 -2.44 -20.95
C THR A 127 3.15 -3.54 -20.35
N THR A 128 2.88 -4.59 -21.14
CA THR A 128 2.14 -5.77 -20.67
C THR A 128 2.81 -6.42 -19.46
N ILE A 129 4.16 -6.50 -19.45
CA ILE A 129 4.92 -7.04 -18.31
C ILE A 129 4.76 -6.14 -17.08
N GLU A 130 4.84 -4.82 -17.24
CA GLU A 130 4.61 -3.88 -16.15
C GLU A 130 3.18 -3.97 -15.60
N ARG A 131 2.17 -4.21 -16.44
CA ARG A 131 0.78 -4.39 -16.01
C ARG A 131 0.58 -5.68 -15.24
N LEU A 132 1.17 -6.79 -15.69
CA LEU A 132 1.18 -8.04 -14.92
C LEU A 132 1.85 -7.86 -13.55
N PHE A 133 3.02 -7.21 -13.53
CA PHE A 133 3.73 -6.89 -12.30
C PHE A 133 2.93 -5.93 -11.40
N PHE A 134 2.19 -4.99 -11.99
CA PHE A 134 1.36 -4.02 -11.27
C PHE A 134 0.27 -4.71 -10.46
N MET A 135 -0.30 -5.83 -10.90
CA MET A 135 -1.25 -6.60 -10.09
C MET A 135 -0.65 -7.05 -8.74
N LEU A 136 0.62 -7.50 -8.75
CA LEU A 136 1.34 -7.87 -7.53
C LEU A 136 1.62 -6.64 -6.65
N LEU A 137 1.97 -5.51 -7.26
CA LEU A 137 2.17 -4.25 -6.55
C LEU A 137 0.87 -3.78 -5.87
N VAL A 138 -0.24 -3.79 -6.60
CA VAL A 138 -1.59 -3.43 -6.10
C VAL A 138 -1.96 -4.32 -4.93
N PHE A 139 -1.78 -5.64 -5.05
CA PHE A 139 -2.03 -6.56 -3.94
C PHE A 139 -1.18 -6.23 -2.72
N SER A 140 0.13 -6.06 -2.93
CA SER A 140 1.09 -5.85 -1.84
C SER A 140 0.80 -4.55 -1.10
N THR A 141 0.57 -3.45 -1.81
CA THR A 141 0.24 -2.14 -1.23
C THR A 141 -1.11 -2.19 -0.50
N GLY A 142 -2.20 -2.54 -1.20
CA GLY A 142 -3.54 -2.53 -0.60
C GLY A 142 -3.71 -3.54 0.55
N PHE A 143 -2.94 -4.63 0.59
CA PHE A 143 -2.96 -5.57 1.71
C PHE A 143 -2.06 -5.12 2.87
N CYS A 144 -0.79 -4.83 2.61
CA CYS A 144 0.20 -4.57 3.66
C CYS A 144 -0.07 -3.25 4.38
N GLU A 145 -0.48 -2.22 3.64
CA GLU A 145 -0.74 -0.90 4.20
C GLU A 145 -1.93 -0.91 5.17
N GLU A 146 -2.95 -1.72 4.89
CA GLU A 146 -4.09 -1.89 5.80
C GLU A 146 -3.69 -2.64 7.08
N ILE A 147 -2.87 -3.69 6.95
CA ILE A 147 -2.34 -4.43 8.11
C ILE A 147 -1.53 -3.52 9.02
N VAL A 148 -0.61 -2.73 8.46
CA VAL A 148 0.35 -1.93 9.23
C VAL A 148 -0.28 -0.65 9.78
N TYR A 149 -0.99 0.13 8.95
CA TYR A 149 -1.44 1.47 9.36
C TYR A 149 -2.85 1.50 9.92
N ARG A 150 -3.72 0.54 9.59
CA ARG A 150 -5.07 0.45 10.18
C ARG A 150 -5.07 -0.57 11.30
N GLY A 151 -4.73 -1.81 10.97
CA GLY A 151 -4.72 -2.90 11.93
C GLY A 151 -3.75 -2.63 13.08
N PHE A 152 -2.47 -2.42 12.77
CA PHE A 152 -1.44 -2.33 13.80
C PHE A 152 -1.32 -0.91 14.41
N ALA A 153 -1.09 0.13 13.61
CA ALA A 153 -0.81 1.48 14.13
C ALA A 153 -1.94 2.06 14.98
N ILE A 154 -3.20 1.97 14.53
CA ILE A 154 -4.34 2.47 15.30
C ILE A 154 -4.49 1.72 16.64
N ASN A 155 -4.20 0.42 16.68
CA ASN A 155 -4.22 -0.36 17.93
C ASN A 155 -3.05 0.01 18.86
N VAL A 156 -1.84 0.23 18.32
CA VAL A 156 -0.67 0.69 19.08
C VAL A 156 -0.93 2.06 19.71
N LEU A 157 -1.50 3.01 18.96
CA LEU A 157 -1.82 4.35 19.46
C LEU A 157 -2.90 4.29 20.54
N GLN A 158 -3.94 3.47 20.38
CA GLN A 158 -4.95 3.26 21.42
C GLN A 158 -4.38 2.64 22.70
N LYS A 159 -3.42 1.72 22.57
CA LYS A 159 -2.75 1.07 23.72
C LYS A 159 -2.00 2.07 24.61
N VAL A 160 -1.58 3.22 24.07
CA VAL A 160 -0.94 4.30 24.85
C VAL A 160 -1.93 5.39 25.29
N GLY A 161 -3.24 5.14 25.17
CA GLY A 161 -4.30 6.02 25.68
C GLY A 161 -4.88 7.01 24.68
N ILE A 162 -4.46 6.97 23.41
CA ILE A 162 -4.98 7.87 22.37
C ILE A 162 -6.39 7.41 21.96
N ASN A 163 -7.35 8.34 21.92
CA ASN A 163 -8.70 8.05 21.43
C ASN A 163 -8.66 7.49 20.01
N LYS A 164 -9.51 6.50 19.69
CA LYS A 164 -9.53 5.82 18.38
C LYS A 164 -9.59 6.76 17.16
N TRP A 165 -10.31 7.88 17.25
CA TRP A 165 -10.44 8.84 16.15
C TRP A 165 -9.21 9.73 16.01
N ILE A 166 -8.56 10.08 17.12
CA ILE A 166 -7.27 10.78 17.10
C ILE A 166 -6.18 9.83 16.58
N ALA A 167 -6.19 8.57 17.02
CA ALA A 167 -5.29 7.53 16.53
C ALA A 167 -5.43 7.30 15.02
N LEU A 168 -6.66 7.35 14.50
CA LEU A 168 -6.92 7.33 13.06
C LEU A 168 -6.23 8.48 12.33
N VAL A 169 -6.43 9.72 12.79
CA VAL A 169 -5.83 10.91 12.15
C VAL A 169 -4.31 10.82 12.17
N ILE A 170 -3.71 10.45 13.31
CA ILE A 170 -2.26 10.27 13.43
C ILE A 170 -1.77 9.17 12.47
N ALA A 171 -2.44 8.02 12.44
CA ALA A 171 -2.07 6.92 11.56
C ALA A 171 -2.20 7.30 10.07
N ALA A 172 -3.22 8.08 9.70
CA ALA A 172 -3.41 8.58 8.34
C ALA A 172 -2.29 9.55 7.90
N VAL A 173 -1.79 10.40 8.81
CA VAL A 173 -0.64 11.26 8.53
C VAL A 173 0.64 10.45 8.40
N ILE A 174 0.88 9.50 9.32
CA ILE A 174 2.04 8.60 9.26
C ILE A 174 2.05 7.79 7.95
N PHE A 175 0.88 7.31 7.53
CA PHE A 175 0.65 6.59 6.27
C PHE A 175 1.09 7.37 5.03
N VAL A 176 1.07 8.71 5.05
CA VAL A 176 1.59 9.50 3.92
C VAL A 176 3.07 9.21 3.69
N GLY A 177 3.85 8.96 4.73
CA GLY A 177 5.30 8.76 4.60
C GLY A 177 5.69 7.54 3.76
N ILE A 178 4.86 6.49 3.69
CA ILE A 178 5.14 5.36 2.78
C ILE A 178 4.94 5.69 1.30
N HIS A 179 4.42 6.88 0.99
CA HIS A 179 4.34 7.39 -0.38
C HIS A 179 5.55 8.28 -0.75
N GLY A 180 6.59 8.26 0.08
CA GLY A 180 7.79 9.08 -0.10
C GLY A 180 7.59 10.55 0.29
N TYR A 181 8.65 11.36 0.16
CA TYR A 181 8.59 12.78 0.51
C TYR A 181 7.57 13.56 -0.32
N GLN A 182 7.36 13.16 -1.59
CA GLN A 182 6.36 13.77 -2.48
C GLN A 182 4.92 13.56 -2.00
N GLY A 183 4.69 12.56 -1.12
CA GLY A 183 3.41 12.37 -0.46
C GLY A 183 2.99 13.57 0.40
N TYR A 184 3.95 14.30 0.97
CA TYR A 184 3.71 15.49 1.82
C TYR A 184 3.58 16.80 1.06
N SER A 185 3.84 16.82 -0.25
CA SER A 185 3.61 18.00 -1.08
C SER A 185 2.25 17.90 -1.78
N ASN A 186 2.22 17.42 -3.02
CA ASN A 186 1.08 17.60 -3.91
C ASN A 186 -0.04 16.58 -3.66
N ARG A 187 0.23 15.51 -2.91
CA ARG A 187 -0.70 14.38 -2.69
C ARG A 187 -1.19 14.27 -1.25
N PHE A 188 -0.76 15.16 -0.37
CA PHE A 188 -1.01 15.05 1.07
C PHE A 188 -2.49 14.91 1.40
N ILE A 189 -3.32 15.82 0.89
CA ILE A 189 -4.77 15.81 1.15
C ILE A 189 -5.43 14.53 0.62
N PHE A 190 -5.06 14.08 -0.58
CA PHE A 190 -5.59 12.84 -1.15
C PHE A 190 -5.23 11.62 -0.30
N LEU A 191 -3.96 11.49 0.08
CA LEU A 191 -3.46 10.36 0.87
C LEU A 191 -4.03 10.34 2.29
N VAL A 192 -4.09 11.49 2.96
CA VAL A 192 -4.71 11.61 4.29
C VAL A 192 -6.19 11.29 4.21
N THR A 193 -6.91 11.79 3.20
CA THR A 193 -8.34 11.50 3.01
C THR A 193 -8.57 10.01 2.81
N GLY A 194 -7.79 9.36 1.93
CA GLY A 194 -7.82 7.90 1.76
C GLY A 194 -7.52 7.15 3.06
N GLY A 195 -6.49 7.59 3.80
CA GLY A 195 -6.15 7.08 5.13
C GLY A 195 -7.32 7.14 6.12
N ILE A 196 -8.02 8.29 6.17
CA ILE A 196 -9.18 8.51 7.02
C ILE A 196 -10.36 7.64 6.59
N VAL A 197 -10.66 7.55 5.29
CA VAL A 197 -11.78 6.73 4.77
C VAL A 197 -11.57 5.26 5.12
N PHE A 198 -10.40 4.71 4.76
CA PHE A 198 -10.04 3.31 5.01
C PHE A 198 -10.00 3.00 6.52
N GLY A 199 -9.40 3.89 7.31
CA GLY A 199 -9.36 3.71 8.76
C GLY A 199 -10.70 3.91 9.46
N THR A 200 -11.61 4.73 8.92
CA THR A 200 -13.01 4.83 9.41
C THR A 200 -13.75 3.52 9.17
N ILE A 201 -13.63 2.95 7.97
CA ILE A 201 -14.20 1.63 7.65
C ILE A 201 -13.66 0.57 8.63
N PHE A 202 -12.35 0.59 8.91
CA PHE A 202 -11.75 -0.31 9.90
C PHE A 202 -12.31 -0.10 11.31
N ILE A 203 -12.38 1.14 11.81
CA ILE A 203 -12.85 1.43 13.18
C ILE A 203 -14.32 1.01 13.36
N VAL A 204 -15.16 1.26 12.37
CA VAL A 204 -16.60 0.93 12.42
C VAL A 204 -16.81 -0.57 12.30
N SER A 205 -16.18 -1.23 11.32
CA SER A 205 -16.38 -2.66 11.07
C SER A 205 -15.59 -3.57 12.01
N LYS A 206 -14.52 -3.06 12.64
CA LYS A 206 -13.50 -3.82 13.40
C LYS A 206 -12.92 -4.99 12.58
N ARG A 207 -12.84 -4.81 11.26
CA ARG A 207 -12.37 -5.79 10.26
C ARG A 207 -11.55 -5.07 9.20
N LEU A 208 -10.42 -5.67 8.82
CA LEU A 208 -9.56 -5.10 7.76
C LEU A 208 -10.08 -5.37 6.35
N ILE A 209 -10.78 -6.49 6.15
CA ILE A 209 -11.17 -6.95 4.82
C ILE A 209 -11.97 -5.92 4.01
N PRO A 210 -12.98 -5.22 4.55
CA PRO A 210 -13.70 -4.22 3.76
C PRO A 210 -12.78 -3.09 3.27
N SER A 211 -11.84 -2.66 4.13
CA SER A 211 -10.85 -1.63 3.80
C SER A 211 -9.87 -2.12 2.74
N ILE A 212 -9.34 -3.35 2.90
CA ILE A 212 -8.44 -4.00 1.94
C ILE A 212 -9.13 -4.11 0.57
N ILE A 213 -10.37 -4.59 0.51
CA ILE A 213 -11.11 -4.73 -0.76
C ILE A 213 -11.24 -3.36 -1.44
N LEU A 214 -11.70 -2.33 -0.71
CA LEU A 214 -11.86 -1.01 -1.28
C LEU A 214 -10.53 -0.43 -1.79
N HIS A 215 -9.47 -0.57 -1.01
CA HIS A 215 -8.14 -0.11 -1.35
C HIS A 215 -7.60 -0.82 -2.61
N LEU A 216 -7.70 -2.16 -2.67
CA LEU A 216 -7.29 -2.95 -3.83
C LEU A 216 -8.04 -2.54 -5.10
N LEU A 217 -9.36 -2.32 -4.99
CA LEU A 217 -10.18 -1.89 -6.13
C LEU A 217 -9.75 -0.51 -6.63
N ILE A 218 -9.58 0.46 -5.74
CA ILE A 218 -9.11 1.81 -6.09
C ILE A 218 -7.74 1.73 -6.78
N ASN A 219 -6.78 1.00 -6.20
CA ASN A 219 -5.44 0.90 -6.78
C ASN A 219 -5.45 0.20 -8.15
N LEU A 220 -6.27 -0.85 -8.31
CA LEU A 220 -6.39 -1.57 -9.57
C LEU A 220 -6.91 -0.67 -10.71
N THR A 221 -7.79 0.31 -10.42
CA THR A 221 -8.26 1.25 -11.47
C THR A 221 -7.13 2.06 -12.11
N SER A 222 -6.00 2.25 -11.41
CA SER A 222 -4.84 2.98 -11.95
C SER A 222 -4.21 2.27 -13.16
N MET A 223 -4.41 0.95 -13.30
CA MET A 223 -3.96 0.22 -14.49
C MET A 223 -4.63 0.75 -15.76
N MET A 224 -5.91 1.11 -15.68
CA MET A 224 -6.69 1.60 -16.82
C MET A 224 -6.32 3.03 -17.23
N ALA A 225 -5.48 3.74 -16.47
CA ALA A 225 -5.04 5.08 -16.83
C ALA A 225 -4.25 5.12 -18.16
N ILE A 226 -3.67 3.99 -18.57
CA ILE A 226 -3.02 3.83 -19.88
C ILE A 226 -3.99 4.03 -21.06
N LEU A 227 -5.29 3.85 -20.85
CA LEU A 227 -6.32 3.99 -21.89
C LEU A 227 -6.53 5.44 -22.34
N GLN A 228 -5.93 6.42 -21.65
CA GLN A 228 -5.86 7.81 -22.14
C GLN A 228 -5.14 7.92 -23.50
N LEU A 229 -4.38 6.89 -23.90
CA LEU A 229 -3.68 6.83 -25.19
C LEU A 229 -4.58 6.44 -26.38
N VAL A 230 -5.78 5.92 -26.11
CA VAL A 230 -6.72 5.45 -27.14
C VAL A 230 -7.35 6.63 -27.90
N ASN A 231 -7.32 7.84 -27.31
CA ASN A 231 -7.79 9.09 -27.90
C ASN A 231 -6.63 9.91 -28.50
#